data_AF-A0A965IQM2-F1
#
_entry.id   AF-A0A965IQM2-F1
#
_cell.length_a   1.000
_cell.length_b   1.000
_cell.length_c   1.000
_cell.angle_alpha   90.00
_cell.angle_beta   90.00
_cell.angle_gamma   90.00
#
_symmetry.space_group_name_H-M   'P 1'
#
loop_
_entity.id
_entity.type
_entity.pdbx_description
1 polymer ?
#
loop_
_entity_poly.entity_id
_entity_poly.type
_entity_poly.pdbx_seq_one_letter_code
_entity_poly.pdbx_strand_id
1 'polypeptide(L)'
;MSKKALLIGINYTGSSAQLNGCVNDITNVRKFLLEMCGFQPQNIVTLTDAPDNANRPTRKAMEDQIGTLARGAKSGDTLVFYYSGHGSNVPDNSNDESDGKDEVLVPMDYMRAGVITDDWLNENLVKKIPQNAVLYAFTDCCHSGTMCDLKYNVTCDSTYKKGQIPQGTPYVPGDWTDKFSFTTERAADTQGTVILFSGCRDPQTSADASFGGQGQGAFTHCFLDTMKANRNRTVGDILKEINCKLILSGFEQRSQLSVGKISDINFKFNL
;
A
#
# COMPACT_ATOMS: atom_id res chain seq x y z
N MET A 1 18.95 12.11 7.90
CA MET A 1 17.60 11.51 7.89
C MET A 1 16.70 12.39 7.05
N SER A 2 16.41 11.97 5.83
CA SER A 2 15.46 12.64 4.93
C SER A 2 14.18 11.82 4.84
N LYS A 3 13.04 12.50 4.69
CA LYS A 3 11.76 11.89 4.34
C LYS A 3 11.47 12.13 2.86
N LYS A 4 11.22 11.08 2.07
CA LYS A 4 10.94 11.17 0.62
C LYS A 4 9.78 10.27 0.23
N ALA A 5 8.92 10.73 -0.67
CA ALA A 5 7.74 9.98 -1.07
C ALA A 5 7.56 9.99 -2.59
N LEU A 6 7.12 8.85 -3.13
CA LEU A 6 6.55 8.73 -4.46
C LEU A 6 5.10 8.28 -4.33
N LEU A 7 4.18 9.08 -4.87
CA LEU A 7 2.74 8.86 -4.80
C LEU A 7 2.18 8.73 -6.22
N ILE A 8 1.51 7.63 -6.53
CA ILE A 8 1.03 7.28 -7.87
C ILE A 8 -0.47 6.94 -7.79
N GLY A 9 -1.29 7.68 -8.53
CA GLY A 9 -2.75 7.53 -8.50
C GLY A 9 -3.32 7.54 -9.91
N ILE A 10 -4.00 6.47 -10.32
CA ILE A 10 -4.44 6.31 -11.71
C ILE A 10 -5.94 5.99 -11.75
N ASN A 11 -6.73 6.92 -12.30
CA ASN A 11 -8.16 6.76 -12.54
C ASN A 11 -8.47 6.16 -13.93
N TYR A 12 -7.50 6.08 -14.85
CA TYR A 12 -7.71 5.59 -16.23
C TYR A 12 -8.84 6.32 -16.96
N THR A 13 -8.93 7.64 -16.73
CA THR A 13 -10.06 8.49 -17.14
C THR A 13 -10.33 8.37 -18.65
N GLY A 14 -11.57 8.09 -19.03
CA GLY A 14 -12.00 7.95 -20.43
C GLY A 14 -11.74 6.58 -21.05
N SER A 15 -11.26 5.59 -20.28
CA SER A 15 -11.12 4.20 -20.72
C SER A 15 -12.20 3.30 -20.13
N SER A 16 -12.28 2.05 -20.60
CA SER A 16 -13.13 1.01 -20.00
C SER A 16 -12.67 0.55 -18.61
N ALA A 17 -11.45 0.90 -18.21
CA ALA A 17 -10.86 0.58 -16.91
C ALA A 17 -11.00 1.74 -15.90
N GLN A 18 -11.89 2.71 -16.14
CA GLN A 18 -11.98 3.91 -15.33
C GLN A 18 -12.32 3.63 -13.86
N LEU A 19 -11.57 4.28 -12.96
CA LEU A 19 -11.78 4.40 -11.52
C LEU A 19 -12.00 5.88 -11.18
N ASN A 20 -12.47 6.18 -9.98
CA ASN A 20 -12.79 7.56 -9.56
C ASN A 20 -12.06 7.99 -8.27
N GLY A 21 -11.59 7.05 -7.45
CA GLY A 21 -10.99 7.35 -6.14
C GLY A 21 -9.47 7.51 -6.11
N CYS A 22 -8.72 6.95 -7.07
CA CYS A 22 -7.26 6.82 -6.95
C CYS A 22 -6.51 8.15 -6.91
N VAL A 23 -6.95 9.13 -7.70
CA VAL A 23 -6.40 10.49 -7.65
C VAL A 23 -6.70 11.18 -6.31
N ASN A 24 -7.89 10.93 -5.74
CA ASN A 24 -8.28 11.48 -4.44
C ASN A 24 -7.50 10.82 -3.30
N ASP A 25 -7.22 9.52 -3.38
CA ASP A 25 -6.34 8.81 -2.46
C ASP A 25 -4.99 9.50 -2.36
N ILE A 26 -4.35 9.73 -3.51
CA ILE A 26 -3.04 10.39 -3.57
C ILE A 26 -3.10 11.82 -3.05
N THR A 27 -4.17 12.56 -3.32
CA THR A 27 -4.37 13.90 -2.77
C THR A 27 -4.44 13.86 -1.24
N ASN A 28 -5.22 12.94 -0.69
CA ASN A 28 -5.40 12.78 0.75
C ASN A 28 -4.13 12.28 1.46
N VAL A 29 -3.42 11.31 0.87
CA VAL A 29 -2.13 10.81 1.37
C VAL A 29 -1.07 11.90 1.31
N ARG A 30 -0.97 12.66 0.21
CA ARG A 30 -0.04 13.79 0.11
C ARG A 30 -0.29 14.81 1.21
N LYS A 31 -1.56 15.17 1.45
CA LYS A 31 -1.94 16.07 2.54
C LYS A 31 -1.52 15.53 3.91
N PHE A 32 -1.79 14.25 4.18
CA PHE A 32 -1.38 13.57 5.41
C PHE A 32 0.14 13.63 5.62
N LEU A 33 0.94 13.33 4.59
CA LEU A 33 2.40 13.33 4.70
C LEU A 33 2.95 14.72 5.00
N LEU A 34 2.39 15.76 4.38
CA LEU A 34 2.78 17.15 4.59
C LEU A 34 2.38 17.67 5.98
N GLU A 35 1.12 17.49 6.35
CA GLU A 35 0.54 18.14 7.53
C GLU A 35 0.83 17.37 8.84
N MET A 36 0.98 16.05 8.78
CA MET A 36 1.10 15.21 9.99
C MET A 36 2.44 14.48 10.10
N CYS A 37 3.09 14.14 8.98
CA CYS A 37 4.35 13.38 8.99
C CYS A 37 5.59 14.25 8.78
N GLY A 38 5.43 15.54 8.49
CA GLY A 38 6.56 16.47 8.34
C GLY A 38 7.40 16.23 7.08
N PHE A 39 6.82 15.62 6.04
CA PHE A 39 7.45 15.58 4.73
C PHE A 39 7.48 17.00 4.15
N GLN A 40 8.54 17.30 3.40
CA GLN A 40 8.65 18.58 2.69
C GLN A 40 8.09 18.45 1.28
N PRO A 41 7.36 19.46 0.74
CA PRO A 41 6.75 19.38 -0.59
C PRO A 41 7.71 18.98 -1.72
N GLN A 42 8.95 19.47 -1.68
CA GLN A 42 10.00 19.17 -2.67
C GLN A 42 10.50 17.72 -2.62
N ASN A 43 10.20 16.99 -1.54
CA ASN A 43 10.58 15.59 -1.37
C ASN A 43 9.41 14.63 -1.68
N ILE A 44 8.27 15.13 -2.15
CA ILE A 44 7.12 14.31 -2.54
C ILE A 44 6.89 14.46 -4.05
N VAL A 45 7.19 13.40 -4.78
CA VAL A 45 6.83 13.27 -6.20
C VAL A 45 5.45 12.67 -6.33
N THR A 46 4.63 13.21 -7.21
CA THR A 46 3.26 12.76 -7.46
C THR A 46 3.04 12.52 -8.96
N LEU A 47 2.64 11.30 -9.33
CA LEU A 47 2.22 10.94 -10.68
C LEU A 47 0.71 10.66 -10.66
N THR A 48 -0.09 11.43 -11.41
CA THR A 48 -1.52 11.16 -11.54
C THR A 48 -2.03 11.41 -12.95
N ASP A 49 -3.12 10.73 -13.31
CA ASP A 49 -3.80 10.95 -14.58
C ASP A 49 -4.87 12.06 -14.50
N ALA A 50 -4.84 12.87 -13.44
CA ALA A 50 -5.66 14.08 -13.28
C ALA A 50 -5.41 15.06 -14.45
N PRO A 51 -6.43 15.75 -14.98
CA PRO A 51 -6.29 16.63 -16.14
C PRO A 51 -5.25 17.75 -15.99
N ASP A 52 -5.05 18.23 -14.77
CA ASP A 52 -4.15 19.32 -14.40
C ASP A 52 -2.73 18.85 -14.02
N ASN A 53 -2.48 17.55 -13.95
CA ASN A 53 -1.16 17.01 -13.64
C ASN A 53 -0.37 16.68 -14.91
N ALA A 54 0.75 17.38 -15.12
CA ALA A 54 1.68 17.13 -16.21
C ALA A 54 2.46 15.81 -16.04
N ASN A 55 2.64 15.34 -14.80
CA ASN A 55 3.38 14.12 -14.49
C ASN A 55 2.46 12.91 -14.61
N ARG A 56 2.28 12.44 -15.84
CA ARG A 56 1.41 11.31 -16.17
C ARG A 56 2.03 9.97 -15.73
N PRO A 57 1.26 9.05 -15.11
CA PRO A 57 1.74 7.76 -14.61
C PRO A 57 1.86 6.71 -15.74
N THR A 58 2.66 7.02 -16.77
CA THR A 58 3.03 6.03 -17.79
C THR A 58 4.01 5.03 -17.21
N ARG A 59 4.14 3.85 -17.84
CA ARG A 59 5.09 2.82 -17.37
C ARG A 59 6.48 3.39 -17.15
N LYS A 60 7.00 4.08 -18.16
CA LYS A 60 8.33 4.71 -18.12
C LYS A 60 8.45 5.72 -16.97
N ALA A 61 7.46 6.60 -16.81
CA ALA A 61 7.52 7.62 -15.76
C ALA A 61 7.47 7.00 -14.36
N MET A 62 6.67 5.96 -14.17
CA MET A 62 6.63 5.19 -12.93
C MET A 62 7.98 4.52 -12.65
N GLU A 63 8.54 3.78 -13.61
CA GLU A 63 9.84 3.12 -13.48
C GLU A 63 10.98 4.12 -13.18
N ASP A 64 11.01 5.26 -13.89
CA ASP A 64 12.01 6.31 -13.68
C ASP A 64 11.95 6.88 -12.25
N GLN A 65 10.74 7.15 -11.74
CA GLN A 65 10.55 7.72 -10.40
C GLN A 65 10.76 6.70 -9.29
N ILE A 66 10.37 5.44 -9.48
CA ILE A 66 10.67 4.34 -8.57
C ILE A 66 12.19 4.18 -8.44
N GLY A 67 12.89 4.10 -9.57
CA GLY A 67 14.34 4.04 -9.60
C GLY A 67 15.01 5.27 -8.97
N THR A 68 14.41 6.45 -9.10
CA THR A 68 14.91 7.68 -8.48
C THR A 68 14.73 7.69 -6.96
N LEU A 69 13.58 7.22 -6.46
CA LEU A 69 13.34 7.04 -5.03
C LEU A 69 14.36 6.07 -4.43
N ALA A 70 14.58 4.93 -5.10
CA ALA A 70 15.52 3.89 -4.70
C ALA A 70 16.98 4.37 -4.71
N ARG A 71 17.47 4.92 -5.84
CA ARG A 71 18.84 5.46 -5.95
C ARG A 71 19.10 6.62 -4.99
N GLY A 72 18.05 7.37 -4.66
CA GLY A 72 18.11 8.48 -3.71
C GLY A 72 18.13 8.06 -2.24
N ALA A 73 17.87 6.79 -1.93
CA ALA A 73 17.79 6.28 -0.57
C ALA A 73 19.16 6.28 0.13
N LYS A 74 19.21 6.78 1.37
CA LYS A 74 20.41 6.73 2.22
C LYS A 74 20.09 6.09 3.56
N SER A 75 21.12 5.58 4.23
CA SER A 75 20.98 5.04 5.59
C SER A 75 20.32 6.06 6.52
N GLY A 76 19.30 5.63 7.27
CA GLY A 76 18.52 6.49 8.15
C GLY A 76 17.45 7.33 7.44
N ASP A 77 17.18 7.15 6.15
CA ASP A 77 16.04 7.79 5.48
C ASP A 77 14.72 7.05 5.76
N THR A 78 13.61 7.80 5.71
CA THR A 78 12.24 7.26 5.69
C THR A 78 11.64 7.51 4.32
N LEU A 79 11.23 6.46 3.66
CA LEU A 79 10.72 6.48 2.29
C LEU A 79 9.26 6.03 2.29
N VAL A 80 8.46 6.66 1.42
CA VAL A 80 7.09 6.24 1.14
C VAL A 80 6.94 5.93 -0.34
N PHE A 81 6.40 4.77 -0.65
CA PHE A 81 5.88 4.44 -1.98
C PHE A 81 4.39 4.17 -1.83
N TYR A 82 3.55 4.93 -2.52
CA TYR A 82 2.10 4.76 -2.45
C TYR A 82 1.54 4.63 -3.86
N TYR A 83 0.86 3.52 -4.13
CA TYR A 83 0.14 3.28 -5.37
C TYR A 83 -1.35 3.08 -5.11
N SER A 84 -2.20 3.79 -5.85
CA SER A 84 -3.65 3.53 -5.93
C SER A 84 -4.04 3.45 -7.42
N GLY A 85 -4.69 2.36 -7.80
CA GLY A 85 -5.02 2.06 -9.20
C GLY A 85 -5.40 0.60 -9.38
N HIS A 86 -5.47 0.13 -10.63
CA HIS A 86 -5.62 -1.30 -10.90
C HIS A 86 -4.37 -2.10 -10.52
N GLY A 87 -4.62 -3.30 -10.01
CA GLY A 87 -3.64 -4.36 -9.88
C GLY A 87 -4.18 -5.59 -10.62
N SER A 88 -3.29 -6.43 -11.09
CA SER A 88 -3.64 -7.67 -11.80
C SER A 88 -2.57 -8.72 -11.51
N ASN A 89 -2.62 -9.85 -12.22
CA ASN A 89 -1.55 -10.81 -12.22
C ASN A 89 -1.22 -11.28 -13.64
N VAL A 90 0.00 -11.76 -13.83
CA VAL A 90 0.47 -12.44 -15.03
C VAL A 90 1.07 -13.80 -14.63
N PRO A 91 1.23 -14.76 -15.55
CA PRO A 91 1.89 -16.01 -15.21
C PRO A 91 3.34 -15.80 -14.75
N ASP A 92 3.69 -16.36 -13.59
CA ASP A 92 5.03 -16.31 -13.01
C ASP A 92 6.03 -17.13 -13.85
N ASN A 93 7.16 -16.52 -14.20
CA ASN A 93 8.28 -17.19 -14.90
C ASN A 93 9.52 -17.41 -14.01
N SER A 94 9.52 -16.82 -12.82
CA SER A 94 10.53 -16.81 -11.77
C SER A 94 10.39 -18.02 -10.81
N ASN A 95 9.16 -18.48 -10.55
CA ASN A 95 8.77 -19.54 -9.60
C ASN A 95 9.10 -19.21 -8.13
N ASP A 96 9.11 -17.93 -7.75
CA ASP A 96 9.28 -17.49 -6.37
C ASP A 96 7.95 -17.43 -5.60
N GLU A 97 6.82 -17.36 -6.30
CA GLU A 97 5.49 -17.36 -5.72
C GLU A 97 4.85 -18.75 -5.65
N SER A 98 4.09 -18.98 -4.58
CA SER A 98 3.50 -20.30 -4.30
C SER A 98 2.25 -20.60 -5.15
N ASP A 99 1.59 -19.60 -5.71
CA ASP A 99 0.42 -19.74 -6.59
C ASP A 99 0.76 -19.65 -8.09
N GLY A 100 2.00 -19.28 -8.42
CA GLY A 100 2.57 -19.19 -9.77
C GLY A 100 2.08 -17.98 -10.57
N LYS A 101 1.88 -16.81 -9.94
CA LYS A 101 1.35 -15.63 -10.62
C LYS A 101 1.88 -14.26 -10.12
N ASP A 102 2.89 -13.71 -10.80
CA ASP A 102 3.38 -12.35 -10.54
C ASP A 102 2.25 -11.31 -10.50
N GLU A 103 2.18 -10.55 -9.42
CA GLU A 103 1.31 -9.40 -9.31
C GLU A 103 1.88 -8.18 -10.00
N VAL A 104 0.98 -7.37 -10.56
CA VAL A 104 1.39 -6.27 -11.42
C VAL A 104 0.70 -4.97 -11.09
N LEU A 105 1.48 -3.89 -11.09
CA LEU A 105 0.95 -2.53 -11.19
C LEU A 105 0.61 -2.26 -12.65
N VAL A 106 -0.52 -1.57 -12.87
CA VAL A 106 -1.04 -1.29 -14.21
C VAL A 106 -0.81 0.19 -14.54
N PRO A 107 0.17 0.57 -15.37
CA PRO A 107 0.37 1.97 -15.74
C PRO A 107 -0.77 2.49 -16.62
N MET A 108 -0.93 3.81 -16.74
CA MET A 108 -2.03 4.36 -17.54
C MET A 108 -1.96 3.99 -19.03
N ASP A 109 -0.77 3.65 -19.55
CA ASP A 109 -0.53 3.25 -20.93
C ASP A 109 -0.25 1.75 -21.08
N TYR A 110 -0.74 0.93 -20.14
CA TYR A 110 -0.49 -0.52 -20.09
C TYR A 110 -0.85 -1.27 -21.39
N MET A 111 -1.88 -0.82 -22.13
CA MET A 111 -2.26 -1.45 -23.40
C MET A 111 -1.13 -1.40 -24.45
N ARG A 112 -0.23 -0.40 -24.36
CA ARG A 112 0.90 -0.23 -25.26
C ARG A 112 2.23 -0.59 -24.62
N ALA A 113 2.43 -0.17 -23.37
CA ALA A 113 3.70 -0.29 -22.66
C ALA A 113 3.79 -1.53 -21.76
N GLY A 114 2.69 -2.26 -21.57
CA GLY A 114 2.61 -3.37 -20.63
C GLY A 114 2.54 -2.91 -19.16
N VAL A 115 2.64 -3.89 -18.28
CA VAL A 115 2.53 -3.73 -16.82
C VAL A 115 3.90 -3.73 -16.14
N ILE A 116 3.94 -3.44 -14.84
CA ILE A 116 5.15 -3.53 -14.01
C ILE A 116 4.93 -4.66 -13.01
N THR A 117 5.76 -5.69 -13.06
CA THR A 117 5.70 -6.82 -12.12
C THR A 117 6.27 -6.44 -10.75
N ASP A 118 5.76 -7.06 -9.70
CA ASP A 118 6.35 -7.14 -8.37
C ASP A 118 7.84 -7.54 -8.39
N ASP A 119 8.20 -8.47 -9.24
CA ASP A 119 9.56 -8.95 -9.47
C ASP A 119 10.50 -7.79 -9.90
N TRP A 120 10.00 -6.94 -10.81
CA TRP A 120 10.67 -5.71 -11.21
C TRP A 120 10.72 -4.70 -10.06
N LEU A 121 9.64 -4.53 -9.29
CA LEU A 121 9.61 -3.65 -8.12
C LEU A 121 10.60 -4.11 -7.05
N ASN A 122 10.71 -5.41 -6.81
CA ASN A 122 11.61 -6.00 -5.84
C ASN A 122 13.06 -5.68 -6.21
N GLU A 123 13.43 -5.89 -7.47
CA GLU A 123 14.77 -5.63 -7.96
C GLU A 123 15.12 -4.12 -7.99
N ASN A 124 14.17 -3.27 -8.36
CA ASN A 124 14.43 -1.84 -8.59
C ASN A 124 14.12 -0.92 -7.41
N LEU A 125 13.38 -1.39 -6.41
CA LEU A 125 13.03 -0.64 -5.21
C LEU A 125 13.45 -1.36 -3.93
N VAL A 126 12.90 -2.54 -3.67
CA VAL A 126 13.01 -3.24 -2.38
C VAL A 126 14.45 -3.59 -2.04
N LYS A 127 15.14 -4.31 -2.94
CA LYS A 127 16.54 -4.73 -2.75
C LYS A 127 17.51 -3.55 -2.69
N LYS A 128 17.11 -2.37 -3.14
CA LYS A 128 17.93 -1.16 -3.15
C LYS A 128 17.84 -0.35 -1.85
N ILE A 129 16.91 -0.67 -0.94
CA ILE A 129 16.78 0.07 0.32
C ILE A 129 17.95 -0.26 1.25
N PRO A 130 18.78 0.73 1.64
CA PRO A 130 20.00 0.47 2.39
C PRO A 130 19.72 0.16 3.86
N GLN A 131 20.70 -0.44 4.53
CA GLN A 131 20.64 -0.68 5.97
C GLN A 131 20.31 0.61 6.75
N ASN A 132 19.48 0.47 7.78
CA ASN A 132 18.91 1.53 8.62
C ASN A 132 17.97 2.53 7.93
N ALA A 133 17.70 2.39 6.63
CA ALA A 133 16.57 3.08 6.01
C ALA A 133 15.28 2.27 6.20
N VAL A 134 14.15 2.98 6.15
CA VAL A 134 12.81 2.38 6.23
C VAL A 134 12.02 2.78 4.98
N LEU A 135 11.46 1.81 4.27
CA LEU A 135 10.47 2.01 3.21
C LEU A 135 9.10 1.54 3.71
N TYR A 136 8.15 2.46 3.76
CA TYR A 136 6.73 2.17 3.92
C TYR A 136 6.07 2.19 2.53
N ALA A 137 5.75 1.01 2.02
CA ALA A 137 5.01 0.82 0.78
C ALA A 137 3.52 0.63 1.07
N PHE A 138 2.68 1.12 0.16
CA PHE A 138 1.23 0.97 0.21
C PHE A 138 0.70 0.72 -1.19
N THR A 139 -0.11 -0.31 -1.36
CA THR A 139 -0.75 -0.63 -2.64
C THR A 139 -2.25 -0.79 -2.45
N ASP A 140 -3.01 0.24 -2.81
CA ASP A 140 -4.47 0.18 -2.85
C ASP A 140 -4.93 -0.33 -4.23
N CYS A 141 -4.76 -1.63 -4.44
CA CYS A 141 -5.12 -2.32 -5.67
C CYS A 141 -5.47 -3.81 -5.42
N CYS A 142 -6.19 -4.43 -6.35
CA CYS A 142 -6.50 -5.86 -6.35
C CYS A 142 -5.22 -6.70 -6.55
N HIS A 143 -5.16 -7.92 -6.00
CA HIS A 143 -4.00 -8.83 -6.10
C HIS A 143 -2.71 -8.13 -5.67
N SER A 144 -2.56 -7.83 -4.37
CA SER A 144 -1.40 -7.10 -3.88
C SER A 144 -0.89 -7.55 -2.51
N GLY A 145 -1.36 -8.70 -2.03
CA GLY A 145 -0.93 -9.29 -0.77
C GLY A 145 0.55 -9.70 -0.79
N THR A 146 1.06 -10.13 -1.95
CA THR A 146 2.46 -10.56 -2.14
C THR A 146 3.34 -9.58 -2.91
N MET A 147 2.73 -8.59 -3.59
CA MET A 147 3.39 -7.42 -4.20
C MET A 147 4.69 -7.00 -3.48
N CYS A 148 5.77 -6.78 -4.25
CA CYS A 148 7.12 -6.52 -3.76
C CYS A 148 7.91 -7.73 -3.20
N ASP A 149 7.38 -8.95 -3.29
CA ASP A 149 8.02 -10.25 -2.97
C ASP A 149 8.72 -10.25 -1.61
N LEU A 150 7.99 -9.78 -0.59
CA LEU A 150 8.51 -9.72 0.77
C LEU A 150 8.35 -11.06 1.48
N LYS A 151 9.40 -11.46 2.18
CA LYS A 151 9.48 -12.78 2.79
C LYS A 151 8.43 -13.07 3.85
N TYR A 152 8.04 -12.10 4.67
CA TYR A 152 7.15 -12.32 5.82
C TYR A 152 5.79 -11.69 5.57
N ASN A 153 4.74 -12.50 5.52
CA ASN A 153 3.36 -12.04 5.30
C ASN A 153 2.53 -12.22 6.57
N VAL A 154 1.71 -11.21 6.87
CA VAL A 154 0.89 -11.16 8.07
C VAL A 154 -0.53 -10.77 7.71
N THR A 155 -1.47 -11.64 8.05
CA THR A 155 -2.90 -11.38 7.94
C THR A 155 -3.51 -11.15 9.31
N CYS A 156 -4.58 -10.35 9.38
CA CYS A 156 -5.33 -10.11 10.59
C CYS A 156 -6.82 -10.42 10.38
N ASP A 157 -7.29 -11.50 11.00
CA ASP A 157 -8.67 -12.02 10.96
C ASP A 157 -9.42 -11.73 12.27
N SER A 158 -9.21 -10.52 12.81
CA SER A 158 -9.85 -10.07 14.03
C SER A 158 -11.37 -10.02 13.87
N THR A 159 -12.08 -10.57 14.86
CA THR A 159 -13.54 -10.66 14.89
C THR A 159 -14.10 -9.86 16.05
N TYR A 160 -15.28 -9.27 15.85
CA TYR A 160 -15.99 -8.55 16.90
C TYR A 160 -16.49 -9.52 17.98
N LYS A 161 -16.18 -9.23 19.25
CA LYS A 161 -16.45 -10.11 20.39
C LYS A 161 -17.90 -10.06 20.88
N LYS A 162 -18.62 -8.97 20.59
CA LYS A 162 -19.95 -8.69 21.17
C LYS A 162 -21.12 -9.16 20.28
N GLY A 163 -20.87 -10.11 19.38
CA GLY A 163 -21.91 -10.69 18.52
C GLY A 163 -22.11 -9.90 17.23
N GLN A 164 -23.36 -9.54 16.91
CA GLN A 164 -23.66 -8.72 15.74
C GLN A 164 -23.12 -7.30 15.92
N ILE A 165 -22.68 -6.68 14.83
CA ILE A 165 -22.15 -5.31 14.81
C ILE A 165 -23.31 -4.36 14.48
N PRO A 166 -23.78 -3.52 15.42
CA PRO A 166 -24.74 -2.48 15.09
C PRO A 166 -24.17 -1.49 14.09
N GLN A 167 -25.03 -0.92 13.23
CA GLN A 167 -24.63 0.14 12.31
C GLN A 167 -24.07 1.35 13.08
N GLY A 168 -22.96 1.90 12.62
CA GLY A 168 -22.31 3.07 13.25
C GLY A 168 -21.50 2.75 14.51
N THR A 169 -21.23 1.47 14.80
CA THR A 169 -20.35 1.08 15.91
C THR A 169 -18.95 1.66 15.72
N PRO A 170 -18.40 2.42 16.69
CA PRO A 170 -17.03 2.93 16.60
C PRO A 170 -16.02 1.81 16.83
N TYR A 171 -14.80 1.97 16.31
CA TYR A 171 -13.71 1.06 16.62
C TYR A 171 -13.24 1.25 18.06
N VAL A 172 -13.24 0.15 18.84
CA VAL A 172 -12.70 0.08 20.20
C VAL A 172 -11.78 -1.16 20.29
N PRO A 173 -10.45 -1.03 20.49
CA PRO A 173 -9.53 -2.16 20.40
C PRO A 173 -9.90 -3.39 21.23
N GLY A 174 -10.42 -3.18 22.45
CA GLY A 174 -10.80 -4.26 23.37
C GLY A 174 -11.98 -5.11 22.88
N ASP A 175 -12.81 -4.58 21.99
CA ASP A 175 -14.00 -5.25 21.45
C ASP A 175 -13.68 -6.25 20.34
N TRP A 176 -12.42 -6.30 19.89
CA TRP A 176 -11.96 -7.14 18.79
C TRP A 176 -10.94 -8.16 19.29
N THR A 177 -10.97 -9.37 18.74
CA THR A 177 -9.94 -10.39 19.01
C THR A 177 -8.59 -9.99 18.44
N ASP A 178 -7.52 -10.64 18.90
CA ASP A 178 -6.16 -10.50 18.33
C ASP A 178 -5.84 -11.78 17.57
N LYS A 179 -6.21 -11.82 16.29
CA LYS A 179 -6.05 -12.99 15.42
C LYS A 179 -5.15 -12.65 14.25
N PHE A 180 -3.86 -12.92 14.42
CA PHE A 180 -2.86 -12.75 13.37
C PHE A 180 -2.38 -14.11 12.87
N SER A 181 -2.18 -14.23 11.56
CA SER A 181 -1.54 -15.39 10.94
C SER A 181 -0.28 -14.93 10.22
N PHE A 182 0.75 -15.78 10.24
CA PHE A 182 2.06 -15.48 9.68
C PHE A 182 2.41 -16.56 8.65
N THR A 183 2.80 -16.14 7.45
CA THR A 183 3.30 -17.01 6.39
C THR A 183 4.61 -16.47 5.85
N THR A 184 5.32 -17.30 5.08
CA THR A 184 6.58 -16.89 4.45
C THR A 184 6.66 -17.36 3.00
N GLU A 185 7.18 -16.50 2.13
CA GLU A 185 7.50 -16.81 0.73
C GLU A 185 8.99 -17.08 0.53
N ARG A 186 9.37 -17.51 -0.68
CA ARG A 186 10.75 -17.83 -1.06
C ARG A 186 11.56 -16.57 -1.40
N ALA A 187 11.62 -15.63 -0.47
CA ALA A 187 12.41 -14.41 -0.60
C ALA A 187 13.56 -14.33 0.41
N ALA A 188 14.61 -13.59 0.07
CA ALA A 188 15.70 -13.26 0.98
C ALA A 188 15.33 -12.07 1.88
N ASP A 189 16.00 -11.96 3.04
CA ASP A 189 15.81 -10.80 3.90
C ASP A 189 16.33 -9.52 3.23
N THR A 190 15.58 -8.42 3.35
CA THR A 190 15.98 -7.11 2.82
C THR A 190 17.11 -6.47 3.64
N GLN A 191 17.93 -5.60 3.03
CA GLN A 191 18.97 -4.87 3.77
C GLN A 191 18.35 -3.78 4.69
N GLY A 192 17.54 -2.90 4.11
CA GLY A 192 16.72 -1.92 4.82
C GLY A 192 15.45 -2.55 5.41
N THR A 193 14.72 -1.79 6.22
CA THR A 193 13.40 -2.21 6.68
C THR A 193 12.38 -1.86 5.60
N VAL A 194 11.73 -2.87 5.03
CA VAL A 194 10.64 -2.68 4.05
C VAL A 194 9.35 -3.22 4.63
N ILE A 195 8.32 -2.40 4.65
CA ILE A 195 6.99 -2.70 5.19
C ILE A 195 5.98 -2.32 4.11
N LEU A 196 5.17 -3.28 3.66
CA LEU A 196 4.08 -3.07 2.71
C LEU A 196 2.74 -3.28 3.41
N PHE A 197 1.81 -2.33 3.24
CA PHE A 197 0.39 -2.57 3.45
C PHE A 197 -0.33 -2.70 2.10
N SER A 198 -1.01 -3.82 1.89
CA SER A 198 -1.86 -4.03 0.73
C SER A 198 -3.31 -3.66 1.01
N GLY A 199 -4.04 -3.20 -0.01
CA GLY A 199 -5.46 -2.83 0.10
C GLY A 199 -6.40 -4.02 0.28
N CYS A 200 -5.97 -5.18 -0.21
CA CYS A 200 -6.67 -6.45 -0.09
C CYS A 200 -5.68 -7.63 -0.06
N ARG A 201 -6.16 -8.83 0.30
CA ARG A 201 -5.44 -10.10 0.11
C ARG A 201 -5.54 -10.55 -1.35
N ASP A 202 -4.70 -11.47 -1.79
CA ASP A 202 -4.63 -11.93 -3.19
C ASP A 202 -5.93 -12.46 -3.81
N PRO A 203 -6.83 -13.17 -3.08
CA PRO A 203 -8.10 -13.58 -3.67
C PRO A 203 -9.18 -12.50 -3.66
N GLN A 204 -8.90 -11.27 -3.18
CA GLN A 204 -9.88 -10.21 -2.98
C GLN A 204 -9.69 -9.02 -3.94
N THR A 205 -10.76 -8.25 -4.11
CA THR A 205 -10.79 -7.00 -4.88
C THR A 205 -10.70 -5.81 -3.92
N SER A 206 -9.87 -4.81 -4.22
CA SER A 206 -9.93 -3.52 -3.50
C SER A 206 -11.06 -2.65 -4.05
N ALA A 207 -11.80 -1.99 -3.16
CA ALA A 207 -13.00 -1.23 -3.48
C ALA A 207 -12.70 0.27 -3.67
N ASP A 208 -13.07 0.78 -4.85
CA ASP A 208 -13.29 2.21 -5.09
C ASP A 208 -14.67 2.59 -4.54
N ALA A 209 -14.69 3.35 -3.45
CA ALA A 209 -15.89 3.69 -2.69
C ALA A 209 -16.16 5.20 -2.71
N SER A 210 -17.31 5.63 -2.17
CA SER A 210 -17.61 7.05 -1.99
C SER A 210 -17.78 7.37 -0.52
N PHE A 211 -16.94 8.26 0.02
CA PHE A 211 -17.02 8.74 1.38
C PHE A 211 -17.35 10.23 1.35
N GLY A 212 -18.49 10.63 1.94
CA GLY A 212 -18.91 12.03 1.96
C GLY A 212 -19.16 12.65 0.57
N GLY A 213 -19.49 11.82 -0.42
CA GLY A 213 -19.73 12.26 -1.81
C GLY A 213 -18.47 12.36 -2.67
N GLN A 214 -17.30 11.98 -2.17
CA GLN A 214 -16.05 11.91 -2.94
C GLN A 214 -15.58 10.47 -3.10
N GLY A 215 -15.19 10.09 -4.31
CA GLY A 215 -14.57 8.79 -4.60
C GLY A 215 -13.25 8.64 -3.83
N GLN A 216 -13.02 7.50 -3.19
CA GLN A 216 -11.81 7.19 -2.43
C GLN A 216 -11.69 5.66 -2.23
N GLY A 217 -10.46 5.13 -2.26
CA GLY A 217 -10.19 3.74 -1.92
C GLY A 217 -10.54 3.43 -0.46
N ALA A 218 -11.23 2.31 -0.23
CA ALA A 218 -11.68 1.91 1.10
C ALA A 218 -10.50 1.68 2.07
N PHE A 219 -9.42 1.08 1.57
CA PHE A 219 -8.18 0.90 2.33
C PHE A 219 -7.55 2.25 2.69
N THR A 220 -7.34 3.11 1.69
CA THR A 220 -6.76 4.44 1.90
C THR A 220 -7.55 5.25 2.94
N HIS A 221 -8.88 5.21 2.86
CA HIS A 221 -9.75 5.86 3.83
C HIS A 221 -9.53 5.34 5.26
N CYS A 222 -9.60 4.02 5.45
CA CYS A 222 -9.43 3.39 6.76
C CYS A 222 -8.03 3.59 7.34
N PHE A 223 -6.99 3.56 6.49
CA PHE A 223 -5.62 3.86 6.88
C PHE A 223 -5.50 5.30 7.39
N LEU A 224 -5.95 6.30 6.62
CA LEU A 224 -5.85 7.69 7.02
C LEU A 224 -6.65 8.01 8.29
N ASP A 225 -7.83 7.41 8.46
CA ASP A 225 -8.62 7.53 9.70
C ASP A 225 -7.89 6.93 10.91
N THR A 226 -7.25 5.76 10.72
CA THR A 226 -6.39 5.10 11.72
C THR A 226 -5.22 6.00 12.12
N MET A 227 -4.55 6.62 11.15
CA MET A 227 -3.42 7.49 11.42
C MET A 227 -3.83 8.82 12.07
N LYS A 228 -5.02 9.36 11.79
CA LYS A 228 -5.53 10.58 12.45
C LYS A 228 -5.84 10.37 13.94
N ALA A 229 -6.32 9.19 14.32
CA ALA A 229 -6.71 8.89 15.70
C ALA A 229 -5.49 8.77 16.64
N ASN A 230 -4.47 8.00 16.25
CA ASN A 230 -3.24 7.83 17.02
C ASN A 230 -2.12 7.27 16.12
N ARG A 231 -0.98 7.96 16.07
CA ARG A 231 0.17 7.56 15.24
C ARG A 231 1.24 6.75 15.97
N ASN A 232 1.25 6.75 17.31
CA ASN A 232 2.29 6.07 18.09
C ASN A 232 1.93 4.60 18.34
N ARG A 233 1.87 3.82 17.26
CA ARG A 233 1.37 2.44 17.28
C ARG A 233 2.29 1.50 16.54
N THR A 234 2.09 0.21 16.77
CA THR A 234 2.82 -0.82 16.02
C THR A 234 2.19 -1.02 14.65
N VAL A 235 2.94 -1.59 13.70
CA VAL A 235 2.38 -1.94 12.38
C VAL A 235 1.25 -2.97 12.49
N GLY A 236 1.32 -3.88 13.48
CA GLY A 236 0.25 -4.84 13.79
C GLY A 236 -1.03 -4.17 14.31
N ASP A 237 -0.91 -3.19 15.21
CA ASP A 237 -2.06 -2.41 15.70
C ASP A 237 -2.75 -1.66 14.56
N ILE A 238 -1.95 -1.10 13.64
CA ILE A 238 -2.45 -0.38 12.46
C ILE A 238 -3.16 -1.35 11.52
N LEU A 239 -2.56 -2.49 11.19
CA LEU A 239 -3.18 -3.53 10.37
C LEU A 239 -4.53 -3.99 10.96
N LYS A 240 -4.55 -4.25 12.28
CA LYS A 240 -5.78 -4.65 12.99
C LYS A 240 -6.85 -3.58 12.88
N GLU A 241 -6.54 -2.33 13.20
CA GLU A 241 -7.54 -1.25 13.16
C GLU A 241 -8.07 -1.01 11.75
N ILE A 242 -7.20 -1.04 10.72
CA ILE A 242 -7.63 -0.93 9.32
C ILE A 242 -8.64 -2.04 8.99
N ASN A 243 -8.33 -3.30 9.29
CA ASN A 243 -9.22 -4.43 8.98
C ASN A 243 -10.54 -4.36 9.77
N CYS A 244 -10.50 -3.94 11.03
CA CYS A 244 -11.71 -3.74 11.81
C CYS A 244 -12.57 -2.59 11.24
N LYS A 245 -11.97 -1.49 10.79
CA LYS A 245 -12.70 -0.38 10.15
C LYS A 245 -13.29 -0.74 8.80
N LEU A 246 -12.59 -1.57 8.01
CA LEU A 246 -13.13 -2.14 6.78
C LEU A 246 -14.38 -2.99 7.07
N ILE A 247 -14.34 -3.84 8.12
CA ILE A 247 -15.52 -4.60 8.58
C ILE A 247 -16.66 -3.67 9.00
N LEU A 248 -16.38 -2.68 9.85
CA LEU A 248 -17.39 -1.71 10.34
C LEU A 248 -18.03 -0.92 9.21
N SER A 249 -17.29 -0.69 8.12
CA SER A 249 -17.75 0.02 6.92
C SER A 249 -18.42 -0.90 5.89
N GLY A 250 -18.54 -2.21 6.19
CA GLY A 250 -19.24 -3.17 5.33
C GLY A 250 -18.41 -3.71 4.16
N PHE A 251 -17.10 -3.49 4.12
CA PHE A 251 -16.24 -4.03 3.07
C PHE A 251 -15.83 -5.47 3.37
N GLU A 252 -15.74 -6.30 2.32
CA GLU A 252 -15.22 -7.67 2.43
C GLU A 252 -13.69 -7.73 2.40
N GLN A 253 -13.04 -6.75 1.76
CA GLN A 253 -11.59 -6.70 1.63
C GLN A 253 -10.90 -6.62 3.00
N ARG A 254 -9.73 -7.26 3.11
CA ARG A 254 -8.86 -7.18 4.27
C ARG A 254 -7.46 -6.81 3.81
N SER A 255 -6.89 -5.79 4.44
CA SER A 255 -5.48 -5.47 4.27
C SER A 255 -4.59 -6.60 4.79
N GLN A 256 -3.45 -6.76 4.14
CA GLN A 256 -2.34 -7.62 4.54
C GLN A 256 -1.08 -6.78 4.72
N LEU A 257 -0.20 -7.25 5.60
CA LEU A 257 1.09 -6.63 5.87
C LEU A 257 2.20 -7.57 5.41
N SER A 258 3.15 -7.07 4.64
CA SER A 258 4.30 -7.83 4.18
C SER A 258 5.58 -7.12 4.62
N VAL A 259 6.58 -7.87 5.12
CA VAL A 259 7.78 -7.31 5.76
C VAL A 259 9.04 -8.00 5.27
N GLY A 260 10.09 -7.22 4.98
CA GLY A 260 11.29 -7.71 4.32
C GLY A 260 12.34 -8.39 5.20
N LYS A 261 12.44 -8.10 6.50
CA LYS A 261 13.53 -8.66 7.35
C LYS A 261 13.22 -8.86 8.83
N ILE A 262 12.04 -8.41 9.30
CA ILE A 262 11.63 -8.56 10.69
C ILE A 262 10.19 -9.03 10.69
N SER A 263 9.93 -10.25 11.18
CA SER A 263 8.56 -10.73 11.39
C SER A 263 7.86 -10.05 12.58
N ASP A 264 8.41 -8.94 13.09
CA ASP A 264 7.94 -8.27 14.29
C ASP A 264 6.92 -7.19 13.92
N ILE A 265 5.64 -7.59 14.00
CA ILE A 265 4.53 -6.66 13.85
C ILE A 265 4.45 -5.63 14.99
N ASN A 266 5.25 -5.77 16.06
CA ASN A 266 5.38 -4.76 17.12
C ASN A 266 6.31 -3.61 16.75
N PHE A 267 6.89 -3.63 15.54
CA PHE A 267 7.66 -2.51 15.02
C PHE A 267 6.84 -1.22 15.07
N LYS A 268 7.39 -0.19 15.72
CA LYS A 268 6.73 1.12 15.82
C LYS A 268 6.66 1.77 14.46
N PHE A 269 5.44 2.09 14.04
CA PHE A 269 5.21 2.86 12.83
C PHE A 269 5.59 4.32 13.07
N ASN A 270 6.51 4.85 12.25
CA ASN A 270 7.02 6.20 12.39
C ASN A 270 7.21 6.83 11.00
N LEU A 271 6.14 7.45 10.50
CA LEU A 271 6.14 8.28 9.30
C LEU A 271 6.38 9.75 9.59
#